data_AF-A0AB73R7E0-F1
#
_entry.id   AF-A0AB73R7E0-F1
#
_cell.length_a   1.000
_cell.length_b   1.000
_cell.length_c   1.000
_cell.angle_alpha   90.00
_cell.angle_beta   90.00
_cell.angle_gamma   90.00
#
_symmetry.space_group_name_H-M   'P 1'
#
loop_
_entity.id
_entity.type
_entity.pdbx_description
1 polymer ?
#
loop_
_entity_poly.entity_id
_entity_poly.type
_entity_poly.pdbx_seq_one_letter_code
_entity_poly.pdbx_strand_id
1 'polypeptide(L)' 'MFDWIKLGKTNRSKFGKWLDRQDITQGELEKAAKLSRGTISKLCNDHTYNPKYSTISQIVKGLKKLGKNIDEHDFWM' A
#
# COMPACT_ATOMS: atom_id res chain seq x y z
N MET A 1 -10.68 17.97 9.61
CA MET A 1 -10.32 16.64 9.07
C MET A 1 -9.50 16.91 7.82
N PHE A 2 -8.19 16.65 7.85
CA PHE A 2 -7.22 17.33 6.96
C PHE A 2 -7.39 16.97 5.46
N ASP A 3 -7.94 17.91 4.71
CA ASP A 3 -8.01 17.98 3.24
C ASP A 3 -6.64 18.34 2.62
N TRP A 4 -5.75 17.37 2.41
CA TRP A 4 -4.49 17.67 1.69
C TRP A 4 -3.96 16.61 0.71
N ILE A 5 -4.78 15.72 0.14
CA ILE A 5 -4.28 14.92 -1.00
C ILE A 5 -5.30 14.77 -2.12
N LYS A 6 -5.77 15.90 -2.65
CA LYS A 6 -6.44 15.99 -3.95
C LYS A 6 -5.53 16.51 -5.08
N LEU A 7 -4.22 16.56 -4.88
CA LEU A 7 -3.26 16.86 -5.93
C LEU A 7 -2.65 15.55 -6.46
N GLY A 8 -3.36 14.93 -7.42
CA GLY A 8 -2.84 13.87 -8.31
C GLY A 8 -3.46 12.45 -8.25
N LYS A 9 -4.40 12.17 -7.33
CA LYS A 9 -4.87 10.80 -7.01
C LYS A 9 -6.14 10.33 -7.75
N THR A 10 -6.22 10.41 -9.08
CA THR A 10 -7.32 9.70 -9.79
C THR A 10 -6.98 8.26 -10.14
N ASN A 11 -5.69 7.91 -10.25
CA ASN A 11 -5.24 6.58 -10.64
C ASN A 11 -4.56 5.84 -9.49
N ARG A 12 -5.37 5.34 -8.54
CA ARG A 12 -4.91 4.48 -7.44
C ARG A 12 -5.05 3.02 -7.86
N SER A 13 -4.03 2.21 -7.63
CA SER A 13 -4.09 0.76 -7.83
C SER A 13 -5.18 0.13 -6.94
N LYS A 14 -5.55 -1.14 -7.20
CA LYS A 14 -6.49 -1.88 -6.34
C LYS A 14 -6.04 -1.84 -4.87
N PHE A 15 -4.73 -2.05 -4.64
CA PHE A 15 -4.14 -1.94 -3.32
C PHE A 15 -4.18 -0.53 -2.74
N GLY A 16 -3.83 0.50 -3.54
CA GLY A 16 -3.86 1.89 -3.09
C GLY A 16 -5.25 2.33 -2.64
N LYS A 17 -6.30 1.94 -3.39
CA LYS A 17 -7.71 2.18 -3.01
C LYS A 17 -8.09 1.46 -1.73
N TRP A 18 -7.66 0.21 -1.58
CA TRP A 18 -7.92 -0.56 -0.35
C TRP A 18 -7.24 0.08 0.86
N LEU A 19 -5.98 0.49 0.72
CA LEU A 19 -5.21 1.13 1.79
C LEU A 19 -5.86 2.45 2.25
N ASP A 20 -6.33 3.26 1.30
CA ASP A 20 -7.05 4.51 1.59
C ASP A 20 -8.35 4.24 2.36
N ARG A 21 -9.07 3.13 2.10
CA ARG A 21 -10.26 2.72 2.86
C ARG A 21 -9.96 2.20 4.27
N GLN A 22 -8.73 1.75 4.51
CA GLN A 22 -8.30 1.30 5.83
C GLN A 22 -7.85 2.45 6.73
N ASP A 23 -7.87 3.69 6.23
CA ASP A 23 -7.32 4.89 6.89
C ASP A 23 -5.83 4.72 7.26
N ILE A 24 -5.08 3.99 6.43
CA ILE A 24 -3.65 3.79 6.59
C ILE A 24 -2.91 4.68 5.59
N THR A 25 -2.03 5.53 6.09
CA THR A 25 -1.18 6.34 5.23
C THR A 25 -0.04 5.51 4.63
N GLN A 26 0.45 5.92 3.45
CA GLN A 26 1.61 5.28 2.84
C GLN A 26 2.86 5.32 3.75
N GLY A 27 3.01 6.39 4.54
CA GLY A 27 4.13 6.53 5.48
C GLY A 27 4.05 5.59 6.68
N GLU A 28 2.85 5.29 7.17
CA GLU A 28 2.65 4.27 8.21
C GLU A 28 3.03 2.88 7.69
N LEU A 29 2.57 2.54 6.48
CA LEU A 29 2.92 1.28 5.85
C LEU A 29 4.43 1.20 5.55
N GLU A 30 5.03 2.29 5.08
CA GLU A 30 6.48 2.39 4.85
C GLU A 30 7.28 1.99 6.09
N LYS A 31 6.96 2.59 7.24
CA LYS A 31 7.61 2.31 8.52
C LYS A 31 7.36 0.87 8.99
N ALA A 32 6.12 0.39 8.89
CA ALA A 32 5.74 -0.94 9.37
C ALA A 32 6.36 -2.08 8.54
N ALA A 33 6.40 -1.91 7.22
CA ALA A 33 6.91 -2.86 6.24
C ALA A 33 8.43 -2.73 6.00
N LYS A 34 9.06 -1.65 6.46
CA LYS A 34 10.48 -1.33 6.20
C LYS A 34 10.80 -1.29 4.70
N LEU A 35 9.91 -0.68 3.93
CA LEU A 35 10.07 -0.46 2.48
C LEU A 35 10.38 1.01 2.22
N SER A 36 10.90 1.33 1.04
CA SER A 36 11.10 2.72 0.65
C SER A 36 9.77 3.38 0.26
N ARG A 37 9.66 4.69 0.49
CA ARG A 37 8.55 5.51 -0.01
C ARG A 37 8.27 5.31 -1.50
N GLY A 38 9.32 5.18 -2.33
CA GLY A 38 9.19 4.95 -3.76
C GLY A 38 8.49 3.64 -4.09
N THR A 39 8.83 2.55 -3.39
CA THR A 39 8.18 1.26 -3.55
C THR A 39 6.70 1.32 -3.14
N ILE A 40 6.40 1.88 -1.96
CA ILE A 40 5.01 2.02 -1.50
C ILE A 40 4.18 2.91 -2.46
N SER A 41 4.77 3.99 -2.97
CA SER A 41 4.12 4.87 -3.93
C SER A 41 3.79 4.14 -5.23
N LYS A 42 4.73 3.37 -5.79
CA LYS A 42 4.46 2.52 -6.97
C LYS A 42 3.34 1.54 -6.69
N LEU A 43 3.40 0.82 -5.57
CA LEU A 43 2.36 -0.11 -5.14
C LEU A 43 0.96 0.50 -5.09
N CYS A 44 0.85 1.76 -4.66
CA CYS A 44 -0.45 2.40 -4.48
C CYS A 44 -0.97 3.14 -5.72
N ASN A 45 -0.10 3.45 -6.70
CA ASN A 45 -0.45 4.32 -7.83
C ASN A 45 -0.23 3.67 -9.21
N ASP A 46 0.58 2.63 -9.30
CA ASP A 46 0.87 1.93 -10.55
C ASP A 46 0.05 0.65 -10.64
N HIS A 47 -0.79 0.55 -11.66
CA HIS A 47 -1.68 -0.59 -11.90
C HIS A 47 -0.96 -1.77 -12.57
N THR A 48 0.21 -1.52 -13.14
CA THR A 48 1.03 -2.51 -13.85
C THR A 48 2.19 -3.01 -12.98
N TYR A 49 2.42 -2.38 -11.83
CA TYR A 49 3.50 -2.77 -10.94
C TYR A 49 3.20 -4.12 -10.27
N ASN A 50 3.95 -5.13 -10.66
CA ASN A 50 3.95 -6.43 -10.01
C ASN A 50 5.13 -6.54 -9.02
N PRO A 51 4.90 -6.46 -7.71
CA PRO A 51 5.96 -6.57 -6.71
C PRO A 51 6.56 -7.97 -6.66
N LYS A 52 7.82 -8.07 -6.25
CA LYS A 52 8.45 -9.37 -5.94
C LYS A 52 7.78 -10.00 -4.72
N TYR A 53 7.82 -11.33 -4.62
CA TYR A 53 7.30 -12.06 -3.46
C TYR A 53 7.88 -11.57 -2.13
N SER A 54 9.18 -11.22 -2.08
CA SER A 54 9.80 -10.64 -0.88
C SER A 54 9.14 -9.33 -0.44
N THR A 55 8.80 -8.46 -1.39
CA THR A 55 8.09 -7.20 -1.15
C THR A 55 6.67 -7.45 -0.66
N ILE A 56 5.95 -8.41 -1.26
CA ILE A 56 4.62 -8.83 -0.80
C ILE A 56 4.69 -9.31 0.65
N SER A 57 5.64 -10.19 0.99
CA SER A 57 5.81 -10.68 2.36
C SER A 57 6.09 -9.56 3.37
N GLN A 58 6.88 -8.55 3.00
CA GLN A 58 7.13 -7.38 3.85
C GLN A 58 5.88 -6.54 4.06
N ILE A 59 5.05 -6.35 3.03
CA ILE A 59 3.79 -5.61 3.10
C ILE A 59 2.80 -6.34 4.00
N VAL A 60 2.59 -7.65 3.79
CA VAL A 60 1.68 -8.47 4.61
C VAL A 60 2.11 -8.43 6.07
N LYS A 61 3.41 -8.60 6.37
CA LYS A 61 3.96 -8.48 7.73
C LYS A 61 3.77 -7.07 8.31
N GLY A 62 3.97 -6.04 7.51
CA GLY A 62 3.77 -4.64 7.90
C GLY A 62 2.31 -4.35 8.27
N LEU A 63 1.39 -4.74 7.40
CA LEU A 63 -0.06 -4.62 7.61
C LEU A 63 -0.52 -5.40 8.85
N LYS A 64 0.02 -6.60 9.08
CA LYS A 64 -0.28 -7.40 10.27
C LYS A 64 0.10 -6.67 11.56
N LYS A 65 1.22 -5.93 11.58
CA LYS A 65 1.60 -5.08 12.74
C LYS A 65 0.65 -3.90 12.94
N LEU A 66 0.02 -3.43 11.87
CA LEU A 66 -1.03 -2.40 11.91
C LEU A 66 -2.42 -3.00 12.20
N GLY A 67 -2.50 -4.27 12.57
CA GLY A 67 -3.76 -4.95 12.88
C GLY A 67 -4.61 -5.30 11.64
N LYS A 68 -4.03 -5.25 10.44
CA LYS A 68 -4.71 -5.61 9.20
C LYS A 68 -4.21 -6.95 8.70
N ASN A 69 -5.15 -7.87 8.47
CA ASN A 69 -4.86 -9.13 7.79
C ASN A 69 -5.41 -9.04 6.36
N ILE A 70 -4.59 -9.40 5.39
CA ILE A 70 -4.96 -9.37 3.97
C ILE A 70 -4.60 -10.69 3.32
N ASP A 71 -5.30 -11.00 2.23
CA ASP A 71 -4.88 -12.01 1.27
C ASP A 71 -4.11 -11.33 0.13
N GLU A 72 -2.87 -11.72 -0.12
CA GLU A 72 -2.07 -11.21 -1.24
C GLU A 72 -2.69 -11.47 -2.63
N HIS A 73 -3.51 -12.52 -2.77
CA HIS A 73 -4.24 -12.82 -4.00
C HIS A 73 -5.29 -11.76 -4.35
N ASP A 74 -5.75 -10.99 -3.36
CA ASP A 74 -6.65 -9.88 -3.64
C ASP A 74 -5.97 -8.78 -4.45
N PHE A 75 -4.65 -8.73 -4.56
CA PHE A 75 -3.95 -7.60 -5.15
C PHE A 75 -2.93 -7.97 -6.24
N TRP A 76 -2.18 -9.06 -6.08
CA TRP A 76 -1.01 -9.33 -6.94
C TRP A 76 -0.83 -10.77 -7.40
N MET A 77 -1.59 -11.74 -6.87
CA MET A 77 -1.50 -13.16 -7.27
C MET A 77 -2.82 -13.64 -7.84
#